data_AF-A0A1E4R8I1-F1
#
_entry.id   AF-A0A1E4R8I1-F1
#
_cell.length_a   1.000
_cell.length_b   1.000
_cell.length_c   1.000
_cell.angle_alpha   90.00
_cell.angle_beta   90.00
_cell.angle_gamma   90.00
#
_symmetry.space_group_name_H-M   'P 1'
#
loop_
_entity.id
_entity.type
_entity.pdbx_description
1 polymer ?
#
loop_
_entity_poly.entity_id
_entity_poly.type
_entity_poly.pdbx_seq_one_letter_code
_entity_poly.pdbx_strand_id
1 'polypeptide(L)'
;MNEQIIDWITRFQRDKDIEALARLKDYCFAMIEPLIEEFTWKHGEEAGQLLRLNWDKRFYFIFTKYQVNVGLPLDTFVQNTYRFYFMQVLKKAGY
;
A
#
# COMPACT_ATOMS: atom_id res chain seq x y z
N MET A 1 8.52 11.87 -9.39
CA MET A 1 7.68 10.66 -9.52
C MET A 1 7.54 10.34 -11.01
N ASN A 2 7.55 9.06 -11.40
CA ASN A 2 7.46 8.65 -12.81
C ASN A 2 6.10 9.06 -13.42
N GLU A 3 6.10 9.62 -14.62
CA GLU A 3 4.91 10.04 -15.36
C GLU A 3 3.90 8.90 -15.54
N GLN A 4 4.38 7.68 -15.71
CA GLN A 4 3.53 6.49 -15.83
C GLN A 4 2.74 6.20 -14.54
N ILE A 5 3.35 6.42 -13.38
CA ILE A 5 2.67 6.23 -12.09
C ILE A 5 1.60 7.31 -11.90
N ILE A 6 1.90 8.55 -12.30
CA ILE A 6 0.93 9.64 -12.28
C ILE A 6 -0.27 9.27 -13.17
N ASP A 7 -0.04 8.78 -14.39
CA ASP A 7 -1.10 8.33 -15.30
C ASP A 7 -1.98 7.25 -14.65
N TRP A 8 -1.37 6.21 -14.06
CA TRP A 8 -2.13 5.15 -13.40
C TRP A 8 -2.97 5.69 -12.24
N ILE A 9 -2.41 6.55 -11.39
CA ILE A 9 -3.15 7.17 -10.29
C ILE A 9 -4.32 8.01 -10.82
N THR A 10 -4.08 8.85 -11.82
CA THR A 10 -5.11 9.72 -12.40
C THR A 10 -6.23 8.93 -13.04
N ARG A 11 -5.92 7.94 -13.89
CA ARG A 11 -6.91 7.05 -14.53
C ARG A 11 -7.71 6.27 -13.51
N PHE A 12 -7.04 5.68 -12.51
CA PHE A 12 -7.71 5.01 -11.41
C PHE A 12 -8.68 5.94 -10.67
N GLN A 13 -8.23 7.14 -10.30
CA GLN A 13 -9.03 8.07 -9.50
C GLN A 13 -10.23 8.63 -10.28
N ARG A 14 -10.02 9.03 -11.53
CA ARG A 14 -11.03 9.65 -12.39
C ARG A 14 -12.01 8.64 -12.97
N ASP A 15 -11.49 7.58 -13.57
CA ASP A 15 -12.25 6.67 -14.42
C ASP A 15 -12.54 5.32 -13.75
N LYS A 16 -12.06 5.12 -12.51
CA LYS A 16 -12.10 3.83 -11.79
C LYS A 16 -11.48 2.69 -12.61
N ASP A 17 -10.47 3.05 -13.40
CA ASP A 17 -9.75 2.14 -14.28
C ASP A 17 -9.09 1.00 -13.48
N ILE A 18 -9.57 -0.22 -13.72
CA ILE A 18 -9.17 -1.42 -13.00
C ILE A 18 -7.76 -1.86 -13.44
N GLU A 19 -7.38 -1.63 -14.69
CA GLU A 19 -6.04 -1.96 -15.17
C GLU A 19 -5.01 -1.02 -14.56
N ALA A 20 -5.31 0.27 -14.51
CA ALA A 20 -4.48 1.27 -13.85
C ALA A 20 -4.30 0.94 -12.35
N LEU A 21 -5.39 0.51 -11.69
CA LEU A 21 -5.34 0.06 -10.30
C LEU A 21 -4.44 -1.17 -10.12
N ALA A 22 -4.53 -2.17 -11.01
CA ALA A 22 -3.71 -3.37 -10.94
C ALA A 22 -2.22 -3.04 -11.13
N ARG A 23 -1.89 -2.22 -12.13
CA ARG A 23 -0.50 -1.76 -12.34
C ARG A 23 0.05 -0.97 -11.15
N LEU A 24 -0.78 -0.12 -10.56
CA LEU A 24 -0.41 0.62 -9.37
C LEU A 24 -0.21 -0.28 -8.15
N LYS A 25 -1.04 -1.33 -7.99
CA LYS A 25 -0.84 -2.37 -6.97
C LYS A 25 0.51 -3.06 -7.11
N ASP A 26 0.84 -3.53 -8.32
CA ASP A 26 2.10 -4.22 -8.58
C ASP A 26 3.30 -3.32 -8.27
N TYR A 27 3.25 -2.06 -8.70
CA TYR A 27 4.28 -1.07 -8.41
C TYR A 27 4.44 -0.84 -6.91
N CYS A 28 3.34 -0.66 -6.20
CA CYS A 28 3.36 -0.40 -4.76
C CYS A 28 3.76 -1.61 -3.93
N PHE A 29 3.51 -2.83 -4.41
CA PHE A 29 3.89 -4.04 -3.72
C PHE A 29 5.40 -4.09 -3.45
N ALA A 30 6.23 -3.62 -4.39
CA ALA A 30 7.69 -3.53 -4.21
C ALA A 30 8.11 -2.61 -3.03
N MET A 31 7.25 -1.67 -2.63
CA MET A 31 7.49 -0.81 -1.45
C MET A 31 6.86 -1.39 -0.17
N ILE A 32 5.86 -2.25 -0.30
CA ILE A 32 5.09 -2.82 0.80
C ILE A 32 5.73 -4.10 1.32
N GLU A 33 6.25 -4.97 0.44
CA GLU A 33 6.83 -6.24 0.83
C GLU A 33 8.02 -6.09 1.80
N PRO A 34 8.96 -5.15 1.62
CA PRO A 34 10.02 -4.92 2.62
C PRO A 34 9.48 -4.53 4.00
N LEU A 35 8.37 -3.78 4.06
CA LEU A 35 7.73 -3.47 5.34
C LEU A 35 7.14 -4.73 5.96
N ILE A 36 6.52 -5.60 5.16
CA ILE A 36 6.01 -6.88 5.65
C ILE A 36 7.16 -7.73 6.20
N GLU A 37 8.31 -7.79 5.52
CA GLU A 37 9.50 -8.49 6.00
C GLU A 37 10.01 -7.93 7.34
N GLU A 38 10.05 -6.60 7.50
CA GLU A 38 10.39 -5.96 8.78
C GLU A 38 9.45 -6.40 9.93
N PHE A 39 8.14 -6.42 9.68
CA PHE A 39 7.16 -6.88 10.67
C PHE A 39 7.24 -8.39 10.90
N THR A 40 7.57 -9.17 9.87
CA THR A 40 7.77 -10.62 9.96
C THR A 40 8.95 -10.93 10.86
N TRP A 41 10.06 -10.23 10.69
CA TRP A 41 11.23 -10.37 11.56
C TRP A 41 10.92 -10.02 13.02
N LYS A 42 10.08 -9.00 13.24
CA LYS A 42 9.75 -8.52 14.58
C LYS A 42 8.68 -9.33 15.32
N HIS A 43 7.68 -9.85 14.61
CA HIS A 43 6.48 -10.47 15.20
C HIS A 43 6.29 -11.95 14.79
N GLY A 44 7.16 -12.50 13.96
CA GLY A 44 7.15 -13.90 13.51
C GLY A 44 6.48 -14.12 12.15
N GLU A 45 6.66 -15.33 11.61
CA GLU A 45 6.19 -15.70 10.27
C GLU A 45 4.66 -15.58 10.11
N GLU A 46 3.90 -15.96 11.13
CA GLU A 46 2.43 -15.86 11.11
C GLU A 46 1.96 -14.41 10.97
N ALA A 47 2.65 -13.46 11.61
CA ALA A 47 2.38 -12.03 11.45
C ALA A 47 2.64 -11.60 10.00
N GLY A 48 3.76 -12.03 9.42
CA GLY A 48 4.10 -11.77 8.02
C GLY A 48 3.03 -12.28 7.05
N GLN A 49 2.62 -13.54 7.20
CA GLN A 49 1.56 -14.15 6.39
C GLN A 49 0.23 -13.41 6.53
N LEU A 50 -0.15 -13.04 7.76
CA LEU A 50 -1.34 -12.23 8.00
C LEU A 50 -1.28 -10.90 7.24
N LEU A 51 -0.15 -10.21 7.24
CA LEU A 51 0.01 -8.95 6.51
C LEU A 51 -0.05 -9.15 4.99
N ARG A 52 0.58 -10.18 4.43
CA ARG A 52 0.48 -10.54 3.00
C ARG A 52 -0.95 -10.84 2.56
N LEU A 53 -1.76 -11.44 3.43
CA LEU A 53 -3.18 -11.70 3.17
C LEU A 53 -4.08 -10.46 3.28
N ASN A 54 -3.60 -9.38 3.88
CA ASN A 54 -4.43 -8.21 4.20
C ASN A 54 -3.99 -6.90 3.54
N TRP A 55 -2.76 -6.80 3.03
CA TRP A 55 -2.21 -5.52 2.55
C TRP A 55 -3.09 -4.84 1.48
N ASP A 56 -3.67 -5.60 0.56
CA ASP A 56 -4.39 -5.04 -0.57
C ASP A 56 -5.86 -4.68 -0.26
N LYS A 57 -6.41 -5.15 0.87
CA LYS A 57 -7.82 -4.95 1.27
C LYS A 57 -8.23 -3.49 1.36
N ARG A 58 -7.29 -2.60 1.70
CA ARG A 58 -7.52 -1.16 1.78
C ARG A 58 -6.89 -0.39 0.62
N PHE A 59 -6.20 -1.05 -0.30
CA PHE A 59 -5.44 -0.40 -1.36
C PHE A 59 -6.30 0.56 -2.17
N TYR A 60 -7.45 0.08 -2.66
CA TYR A 60 -8.41 0.89 -3.41
C TYR A 60 -8.76 2.18 -2.63
N PHE A 61 -9.19 2.04 -1.39
CA PHE A 61 -9.59 3.18 -0.55
C PHE A 61 -8.43 4.15 -0.30
N ILE A 62 -7.26 3.64 0.08
CA ILE A 62 -6.04 4.43 0.31
C ILE A 62 -5.73 5.30 -0.90
N PHE A 63 -5.73 4.71 -2.09
CA PHE A 63 -5.39 5.42 -3.32
C PHE A 63 -6.50 6.32 -3.84
N THR A 64 -7.76 6.17 -3.41
CA THR A 64 -8.78 7.21 -3.66
C THR A 64 -8.52 8.50 -2.91
N LYS A 65 -7.71 8.46 -1.84
CA LYS A 65 -7.39 9.62 -0.99
C LYS A 65 -6.02 10.22 -1.28
N TYR A 66 -5.15 9.51 -2.00
CA TYR A 66 -3.83 10.02 -2.36
C TYR A 66 -3.93 11.23 -3.28
N GLN A 67 -3.18 12.30 -2.99
CA GLN A 67 -3.17 13.51 -3.82
C GLN A 67 -1.82 13.62 -4.53
N VAL A 68 -1.88 13.57 -5.85
CA VAL A 68 -0.72 13.79 -6.72
C VAL A 68 -0.27 15.26 -6.61
N ASN A 69 1.04 15.51 -6.56
CA ASN A 69 1.71 16.83 -6.60
C ASN A 69 1.45 17.82 -5.44
N VAL A 70 0.54 17.54 -4.50
CA VAL A 70 0.22 18.45 -3.39
C VAL A 70 0.52 17.82 -2.02
N GLY A 71 0.63 16.48 -1.97
CA GLY A 71 0.89 15.73 -0.76
C GLY A 71 2.31 15.19 -0.63
N LEU A 72 2.45 14.15 0.19
CA LEU A 72 3.70 13.41 0.36
C LEU A 72 4.11 12.72 -0.95
N PRO A 73 5.43 12.59 -1.22
CA PRO A 73 5.95 11.65 -2.20
C PRO A 73 5.31 10.26 -2.02
N LEU A 74 5.02 9.58 -3.14
CA LEU A 74 4.26 8.33 -3.14
C LEU A 74 4.90 7.25 -2.25
N ASP A 75 6.21 7.12 -2.30
CA ASP A 75 7.00 6.23 -1.45
C ASP A 75 6.77 6.51 0.04
N THR A 76 6.88 7.78 0.44
CA THR A 76 6.66 8.22 1.82
C THR A 76 5.22 8.00 2.24
N PHE A 77 4.26 8.29 1.37
CA PHE A 77 2.84 8.05 1.61
C PHE A 77 2.54 6.55 1.81
N VAL A 78 3.02 5.70 0.90
CA VAL A 78 2.83 4.25 0.97
C VAL A 78 3.45 3.70 2.25
N GLN A 79 4.70 4.03 2.53
CA GLN A 79 5.39 3.53 3.73
C GLN A 79 4.68 3.91 5.02
N ASN A 80 4.35 5.19 5.20
CA ASN A 80 3.69 5.65 6.42
C ASN A 80 2.29 5.04 6.58
N THR A 81 1.52 5.01 5.48
CA THR A 81 0.16 4.47 5.49
C THR A 81 0.17 2.98 5.82
N TYR A 82 1.08 2.22 5.20
CA TYR A 82 1.15 0.78 5.39
C TYR A 82 1.77 0.39 6.73
N ARG A 83 2.78 1.11 7.23
CA ARG A 83 3.26 0.92 8.61
C ARG A 83 2.12 1.08 9.62
N PHE A 84 1.35 2.16 9.51
CA PHE A 84 0.20 2.38 10.39
C PHE A 84 -0.88 1.30 10.21
N TYR A 85 -1.22 0.96 8.96
CA TYR A 85 -2.23 -0.07 8.68
C TYR A 85 -1.82 -1.44 9.22
N PHE A 86 -0.58 -1.86 9.02
CA PHE A 86 -0.06 -3.13 9.53
C PHE A 86 -0.05 -3.18 11.05
N MET A 87 0.36 -2.11 11.73
CA MET A 87 0.21 -2.02 13.19
C MET A 87 -1.26 -2.22 13.63
N GLN A 88 -2.23 -1.68 12.89
CA GLN A 88 -3.65 -1.91 13.20
C GLN A 88 -4.09 -3.35 12.95
N VAL A 89 -3.62 -4.00 11.89
CA VAL A 89 -3.92 -5.40 11.59
C VAL A 89 -3.35 -6.31 12.67
N LEU A 90 -2.07 -6.13 13.01
CA LEU A 90 -1.38 -6.91 14.04
C LEU A 90 -2.01 -6.73 15.42
N LYS A 91 -2.29 -5.48 15.83
CA LYS A 91 -2.96 -5.20 17.10
C LYS A 91 -4.32 -5.89 17.21
N LYS A 92 -5.08 -5.98 16.11
CA LYS A 92 -6.38 -6.67 16.09
C LYS A 92 -6.26 -8.19 16.18
N ALA A 93 -5.12 -8.74 15.74
CA ALA A 93 -4.83 -10.17 15.79
C ALA A 93 -4.12 -10.60 17.08
N GLY A 94 -3.71 -9.66 17.94
CA GLY A 94 -3.11 -9.95 19.24
C GLY A 94 -1.58 -10.00 19.28
N TYR A 95 -0.90 -9.42 18.29
CA TYR A 95 0.56 -9.26 18.23
C TYR A 95 1.07 -7.99 18.92
#